data_AF-A0A3D4UID8-F1
#
_entry.id   AF-A0A3D4UID8-F1
#
_cell.length_a   1.000
_cell.length_b   1.000
_cell.length_c   1.000
_cell.angle_alpha   90.00
_cell.angle_beta   90.00
_cell.angle_gamma   90.00
#
_symmetry.space_group_name_H-M   'P 1'
#
loop_
_entity.id
_entity.type
_entity.pdbx_description
1 polymer ?
#
loop_
_entity_poly.entity_id
_entity_poly.type
_entity_poly.pdbx_seq_one_letter_code
_entity_poly.pdbx_strand_id
1 'polypeptide(L)'
;VTRDIAPALELMDLFDQREVDDEWYRRLFSYARPDQVAGEVCPSYMCMPVENIEHAVALNPDLRVVLLVRDPVDRLWSQIRMNTRDGKIQQPIDELLGDERAMHIFCEYSDYARSIERWQSALKPGHLGLFLYDRIRTEPESLAGDILAFLGARGAPHGWGIRTNVGQAM
;
A
#
# COMPACT_ATOMS: atom_id res chain seq x y z
N VAL A 1 -24.92 -19.30 14.02
CA VAL A 1 -24.07 -18.21 14.56
C VAL A 1 -24.52 -16.92 13.92
N THR A 2 -25.28 -16.09 14.65
CA THR A 2 -25.63 -14.73 14.24
C THR A 2 -24.36 -13.89 14.33
N ARG A 3 -23.85 -13.40 13.20
CA ARG A 3 -22.76 -12.41 13.20
C ARG A 3 -23.35 -11.06 13.58
N ASP A 4 -22.78 -10.42 14.59
CA ASP A 4 -23.03 -9.02 14.87
C ASP A 4 -22.47 -8.19 13.71
N ILE A 5 -23.34 -7.42 13.06
CA ILE A 5 -23.03 -6.58 11.91
C ILE A 5 -23.04 -5.09 12.24
N ALA A 6 -23.37 -4.71 13.49
CA ALA A 6 -23.43 -3.30 13.89
C ALA A 6 -22.11 -2.55 13.62
N PRO A 7 -20.92 -3.12 13.89
CA PRO A 7 -19.66 -2.44 13.57
C PRO A 7 -19.46 -2.20 12.06
N ALA A 8 -20.00 -3.07 11.20
CA ALA A 8 -19.91 -2.89 9.76
C ALA A 8 -20.85 -1.78 9.26
N LEU A 9 -22.02 -1.62 9.89
CA LEU A 9 -22.96 -0.54 9.58
C LEU A 9 -22.38 0.83 9.96
N GLU A 10 -21.76 0.94 11.15
CA GLU A 10 -21.10 2.17 11.59
C GLU A 10 -19.94 2.60 10.66
N LEU A 11 -19.18 1.62 10.14
CA LEU A 11 -18.14 1.89 9.15
C LEU A 11 -18.73 2.37 7.82
N MET A 12 -19.87 1.80 7.37
CA MET A 12 -20.53 2.24 6.14
C MET A 12 -21.03 3.69 6.26
N ASP A 13 -21.65 4.05 7.39
CA ASP A 13 -22.09 5.43 7.64
C ASP A 13 -20.90 6.41 7.67
N LEU A 14 -19.74 5.96 8.14
CA LEU A 14 -18.51 6.75 8.15
C LEU A 14 -18.01 7.02 6.72
N PHE A 15 -18.09 6.03 5.82
CA PHE A 15 -17.67 6.18 4.41
C PHE A 15 -18.58 7.13 3.60
N ASP A 16 -19.84 7.30 3.99
CA ASP A 16 -20.79 8.19 3.29
C ASP A 16 -20.62 9.68 3.65
N GLN A 17 -19.71 10.01 4.57
CA GLN A 17 -19.44 11.39 4.97
C GLN A 17 -18.67 12.16 3.87
N ARG A 18 -19.09 13.40 3.61
CA ARG A 18 -18.51 14.25 2.56
C ARG A 18 -17.33 15.11 3.01
N GLU A 19 -17.22 15.34 4.31
CA GLU A 19 -16.11 16.05 4.94
C GLU A 19 -15.33 15.05 5.79
N VAL A 20 -14.01 15.01 5.60
CA VAL A 20 -13.10 14.10 6.28
C VAL A 20 -12.01 14.91 6.97
N ASP A 21 -11.69 14.55 8.21
CA ASP A 21 -10.62 15.12 9.03
C ASP A 21 -9.81 14.01 9.71
N ASP A 22 -8.84 14.38 10.56
CA ASP A 22 -7.98 13.42 11.25
C ASP A 22 -8.76 12.51 12.21
N GLU A 23 -9.82 13.03 12.84
CA GLU A 23 -10.66 12.26 13.75
C GLU A 23 -11.52 11.26 13.00
N TRP A 24 -12.11 11.68 11.87
CA TRP A 24 -12.78 10.79 10.93
C TRP A 24 -11.85 9.67 10.47
N TYR A 25 -10.62 9.99 10.06
CA TYR A 25 -9.65 9.00 9.60
C TYR A 25 -9.25 8.04 10.73
N ARG A 26 -9.04 8.56 11.95
CA ARG A 26 -8.75 7.74 13.14
C ARG A 26 -9.86 6.73 13.42
N ARG A 27 -11.12 7.10 13.20
CA ARG A 27 -12.28 6.22 13.40
C ARG A 27 -12.34 5.05 12.41
N LEU A 28 -11.68 5.13 11.26
CA LEU A 28 -11.57 3.98 10.35
C LEU A 28 -10.90 2.78 11.03
N PHE A 29 -10.08 3.00 12.05
CA PHE A 29 -9.37 1.93 12.77
C PHE A 29 -10.03 1.53 14.11
N SER A 30 -11.23 2.03 14.43
CA SER A 30 -11.91 1.76 15.71
C SER A 30 -12.26 0.28 15.91
N TYR A 31 -12.31 -0.50 14.83
CA TYR A 31 -12.55 -1.95 14.85
C TYR A 31 -11.39 -2.75 15.45
N ALA A 32 -10.19 -2.17 15.54
CA ALA A 32 -9.01 -2.87 16.02
C ALA A 32 -9.00 -2.93 17.56
N ARG A 33 -8.75 -4.14 18.10
CA ARG A 33 -8.55 -4.31 19.53
C ARG A 33 -7.20 -3.73 19.97
N PRO A 34 -7.01 -3.42 21.27
CA PRO A 34 -5.75 -2.87 21.78
C PRO A 34 -4.50 -3.71 21.52
N ASP A 35 -4.66 -5.02 21.30
CA ASP A 35 -3.57 -5.97 21.01
C ASP A 35 -3.28 -6.15 19.50
N GLN A 36 -4.02 -5.45 18.63
CA GLN A 36 -3.91 -5.59 17.18
C GLN A 36 -3.19 -4.39 16.56
N VAL A 37 -2.43 -4.68 15.50
CA VAL A 37 -1.93 -3.65 14.59
C VAL A 37 -3.00 -3.36 13.55
N ALA A 38 -3.30 -2.09 13.33
CA ALA A 38 -4.20 -1.62 12.30
C ALA A 38 -3.45 -0.70 11.34
N GLY A 39 -3.89 -0.67 10.09
CA GLY A 39 -3.28 0.16 9.05
C GLY A 39 -4.04 0.03 7.75
N GLU A 40 -3.58 0.77 6.76
CA GLU A 40 -4.14 0.76 5.42
C GLU A 40 -3.02 0.60 4.38
N VAL A 41 -3.40 0.48 3.11
CA VAL A 41 -2.46 0.36 1.99
C VAL A 41 -2.94 1.23 0.85
N CYS A 42 -2.12 2.21 0.46
CA CYS A 42 -2.41 3.09 -0.65
C CYS A 42 -1.15 3.29 -1.53
N PRO A 43 -1.12 2.81 -2.78
CA PRO A 43 0.06 2.95 -3.65
C PRO A 43 0.47 4.39 -3.94
N SER A 44 -0.44 5.37 -3.87
CA SER A 44 -0.10 6.78 -4.09
C SER A 44 0.76 7.39 -2.99
N TYR A 45 0.94 6.70 -1.86
CA TYR A 45 1.86 7.12 -0.80
C TYR A 45 3.33 7.12 -1.24
N MET A 46 3.66 6.46 -2.36
CA MET A 46 4.94 6.59 -3.05
C MET A 46 5.29 8.03 -3.43
N CYS A 47 4.27 8.80 -3.80
CA CYS A 47 4.42 10.15 -4.32
C CYS A 47 3.97 11.21 -3.30
N MET A 48 3.69 10.81 -2.06
CA MET A 48 3.19 11.70 -1.03
C MET A 48 4.20 12.85 -0.77
N PRO A 49 3.73 14.11 -0.73
CA PRO A 49 4.55 15.26 -0.35
C PRO A 49 5.04 15.13 1.10
N VAL A 50 6.20 15.73 1.40
CA VAL A 50 6.84 15.62 2.73
C VAL A 50 5.94 16.20 3.83
N GLU A 51 5.22 17.28 3.54
CA GLU A 51 4.34 17.94 4.50
C GLU A 51 3.19 17.01 4.95
N ASN A 52 2.68 16.18 4.03
CA ASN A 52 1.64 15.20 4.34
C ASN A 52 2.21 13.99 5.11
N ILE A 53 3.45 13.61 4.82
CA ILE A 53 4.16 12.58 5.58
C ILE A 53 4.39 13.06 7.03
N GLU A 54 4.85 14.30 7.20
CA GLU A 54 5.06 14.92 8.51
C GLU A 54 3.75 15.00 9.30
N HIS A 55 2.64 15.36 8.64
CA HIS A 55 1.30 15.33 9.25
C HIS A 55 0.93 13.93 9.73
N ALA A 56 1.10 12.90 8.91
CA ALA A 56 0.81 11.51 9.29
C ALA A 56 1.67 11.04 10.47
N VAL A 57 2.95 11.42 10.52
CA VAL A 57 3.86 11.13 11.64
C VAL A 57 3.47 11.92 12.89
N ALA A 58 2.98 13.16 12.76
CA ALA A 58 2.49 13.93 13.90
C ALA A 58 1.26 13.28 14.55
N LEU A 59 0.36 12.72 13.73
CA LEU A 59 -0.81 11.96 14.22
C LEU A 59 -0.42 10.65 14.91
N ASN A 60 0.60 9.96 14.38
CA ASN A 60 1.13 8.74 14.98
C ASN A 60 2.67 8.73 14.95
N PRO A 61 3.33 9.21 16.02
CA PRO A 61 4.79 9.23 16.10
C PRO A 61 5.45 7.84 16.09
N ASP A 62 4.67 6.77 16.26
CA ASP A 62 5.14 5.38 16.17
C ASP A 62 4.75 4.69 14.85
N LEU A 63 4.28 5.45 13.86
CA LEU A 63 3.93 4.96 12.53
C LEU A 63 5.06 4.13 11.94
N ARG A 64 4.71 2.97 11.38
CA ARG A 64 5.60 2.11 10.61
C ARG A 64 5.08 2.01 9.18
N VAL A 65 5.99 2.11 8.22
CA VAL A 65 5.66 2.09 6.80
C VAL A 65 6.33 0.90 6.14
N VAL A 66 5.54 0.16 5.36
CA VAL A 66 6.02 -0.96 4.55
C VAL A 66 6.04 -0.50 3.09
N LEU A 67 7.21 -0.57 2.48
CA LEU A 67 7.40 -0.30 1.06
C LEU A 67 7.72 -1.61 0.33
N LEU A 68 6.84 -2.00 -0.60
CA LEU A 68 7.08 -3.11 -1.53
C LEU A 68 7.69 -2.59 -2.82
N VAL A 69 8.98 -2.87 -3.02
CA VAL A 69 9.75 -2.45 -4.19
C VAL A 69 9.73 -3.54 -5.24
N ARG A 70 9.53 -3.15 -6.51
CA ARG A 70 9.57 -4.02 -7.68
C ARG A 70 10.56 -3.44 -8.69
N ASP A 71 11.06 -4.26 -9.62
CA ASP A 71 11.76 -3.73 -10.79
C ASP A 71 10.98 -2.54 -11.42
N PRO A 72 11.61 -1.37 -11.60
CA PRO A 72 10.95 -0.15 -12.08
C PRO A 72 10.23 -0.29 -13.42
N VAL A 73 10.80 -1.07 -14.35
CA VAL A 73 10.28 -1.27 -15.71
C VAL A 73 9.03 -2.15 -15.66
N ASP A 74 9.11 -3.22 -14.88
CA ASP A 74 8.00 -4.12 -14.62
C ASP A 74 6.82 -3.43 -13.92
N ARG A 75 7.12 -2.56 -12.95
CA ARG A 75 6.12 -1.76 -12.22
C ARG A 75 5.41 -0.79 -13.17
N LEU A 76 6.19 -0.07 -13.98
CA LEU A 76 5.71 0.84 -15.02
C LEU A 76 4.78 0.12 -15.99
N TRP A 77 5.23 -1.01 -16.55
CA TRP A 77 4.44 -1.81 -17.48
C TRP A 77 3.14 -2.32 -16.85
N SER A 78 3.19 -2.74 -15.58
CA SER A 78 2.00 -3.15 -14.84
C SER A 78 0.99 -2.01 -14.68
N GLN A 79 1.45 -0.79 -14.39
CA GLN A 79 0.58 0.38 -14.26
C GLN A 79 -0.06 0.76 -15.60
N ILE A 80 0.69 0.72 -16.70
CA ILE A 80 0.17 0.97 -18.04
C ILE A 80 -0.95 -0.02 -18.36
N ARG A 81 -0.70 -1.33 -18.22
CA ARG A 81 -1.72 -2.35 -18.50
C ARG A 81 -2.98 -2.18 -17.65
N MET A 82 -2.82 -1.87 -16.37
CA MET A 82 -3.95 -1.62 -15.46
C MET A 82 -4.77 -0.41 -15.93
N ASN A 83 -4.11 0.72 -16.21
CA ASN A 83 -4.78 1.94 -16.65
C ASN A 83 -5.44 1.77 -18.04
N THR A 84 -4.85 1.02 -18.96
CA THR A 84 -5.49 0.67 -20.24
C THR A 84 -6.72 -0.21 -20.04
N ARG A 85 -6.63 -1.25 -19.21
CA ARG A 85 -7.76 -2.13 -18.87
C ARG A 85 -8.90 -1.34 -18.23
N ASP A 86 -8.57 -0.39 -17.36
CA ASP A 86 -9.52 0.46 -16.67
C ASP A 86 -10.03 1.63 -17.54
N GLY A 87 -9.64 1.69 -18.82
CA GLY A 87 -10.08 2.70 -19.79
C GLY A 87 -9.47 4.10 -19.61
N LYS A 88 -8.51 4.25 -18.70
CA LYS A 88 -7.80 5.53 -18.42
C LYS A 88 -6.77 5.88 -19.48
N ILE A 89 -6.25 4.89 -20.19
CA ILE A 89 -5.36 5.06 -21.34
C ILE A 89 -6.07 4.46 -22.55
N GLN A 90 -6.34 5.30 -23.54
CA GLN A 90 -7.01 4.90 -24.78
C GLN A 90 -6.10 5.05 -26.01
N GLN A 91 -5.00 5.78 -25.87
CA GLN A 91 -4.03 5.97 -26.95
C GLN A 91 -3.16 4.73 -27.17
N PRO A 92 -2.62 4.53 -28.39
CA PRO A 92 -1.63 3.50 -28.67
C PRO A 92 -0.41 3.59 -27.75
N ILE A 93 0.21 2.44 -27.45
CA ILE A 93 1.35 2.36 -26.53
C ILE A 93 2.54 3.20 -27.02
N ASP A 94 2.82 3.21 -28.32
CA ASP A 94 3.94 3.97 -28.90
C ASP A 94 3.75 5.48 -28.71
N GLU A 95 2.50 5.96 -28.80
CA GLU A 95 2.16 7.37 -28.53
C GLU A 95 2.32 7.71 -27.04
N LEU A 96 1.91 6.80 -26.14
CA LEU A 96 2.14 6.97 -24.71
C LEU A 96 3.62 7.02 -24.35
N LEU A 97 4.43 6.12 -24.93
CA LEU A 97 5.87 6.07 -24.69
C LEU A 97 6.59 7.32 -25.24
N GLY A 98 6.05 7.93 -26.28
CA GLY A 98 6.55 9.20 -26.84
C GLY A 98 6.10 10.46 -26.06
N ASP A 99 5.14 10.35 -25.14
CA ASP A 99 4.67 11.46 -24.32
C ASP A 99 5.46 11.55 -23.01
N GLU A 100 6.50 12.39 -23.00
CA GLU A 100 7.36 12.60 -21.84
C GLU A 100 6.58 13.03 -20.58
N ARG A 101 5.52 13.83 -20.73
CA ARG A 101 4.74 14.32 -19.58
C ARG A 101 3.91 13.20 -18.98
N ALA A 102 3.26 12.41 -19.83
CA ALA A 102 2.53 11.23 -19.37
C ALA A 102 3.49 10.26 -18.69
N MET A 103 4.62 9.94 -19.32
CA MET A 103 5.62 9.02 -18.79
C MET A 103 6.23 9.49 -17.47
N HIS A 104 6.41 10.79 -17.27
CA HIS A 104 6.87 11.34 -16.00
C HIS A 104 5.98 10.89 -14.83
N ILE A 105 4.66 10.96 -14.98
CA ILE A 105 3.69 10.56 -13.95
C ILE A 105 3.83 9.06 -13.61
N PHE A 106 4.08 8.20 -14.60
CA PHE A 106 4.30 6.78 -14.32
C PHE A 106 5.66 6.52 -13.65
N CYS A 107 6.69 7.27 -14.03
CA CYS A 107 8.03 7.13 -13.47
C CYS A 107 8.10 7.59 -12.02
N GLU A 108 7.32 8.59 -11.61
CA GLU A 108 7.29 9.07 -10.21
C GLU A 108 7.00 7.96 -9.20
N TYR A 109 6.09 7.04 -9.52
CA TYR A 109 5.77 5.91 -8.66
C TYR A 109 6.87 4.81 -8.64
N SER A 110 7.82 4.88 -9.57
CA SER A 110 9.01 4.00 -9.62
C SER A 110 10.27 4.68 -9.07
N ASP A 111 10.21 5.97 -8.68
CA ASP A 111 11.33 6.69 -8.07
C ASP A 111 11.46 6.32 -6.59
N TYR A 112 11.90 5.08 -6.35
CA TYR A 112 12.01 4.53 -5.02
C TYR A 112 13.03 5.29 -4.18
N ALA A 113 14.12 5.78 -4.76
CA ALA A 113 15.14 6.53 -4.03
C ALA A 113 14.53 7.78 -3.37
N ARG A 114 13.79 8.57 -4.14
CA ARG A 114 13.10 9.76 -3.65
C ARG A 114 12.00 9.42 -2.64
N SER A 115 11.21 8.38 -2.89
CA SER A 115 10.18 7.94 -1.95
C SER A 115 10.80 7.49 -0.62
N ILE A 116 11.88 6.71 -0.66
CA ILE A 116 12.59 6.23 0.51
C ILE A 116 13.16 7.40 1.29
N GLU A 117 13.82 8.35 0.63
CA GLU A 117 14.38 9.54 1.26
C GLU A 117 13.32 10.34 2.03
N ARG A 118 12.18 10.65 1.39
CA ARG A 118 11.07 11.41 2.01
C ARG A 118 10.48 10.72 3.23
N TRP A 119 10.23 9.41 3.14
CA TRP A 119 9.67 8.67 4.27
C TRP A 119 10.70 8.49 5.40
N GLN A 120 11.96 8.21 5.07
CA GLN A 120 13.03 8.07 6.06
C GLN A 120 13.33 9.37 6.80
N SER A 121 13.19 10.54 6.15
CA SER A 121 13.47 11.82 6.79
C SER A 121 12.48 12.18 7.90
N ALA A 122 11.25 11.65 7.83
CA ALA A 122 10.20 11.92 8.81
C ALA A 122 10.03 10.81 9.86
N LEU A 123 10.32 9.55 9.51
CA LEU A 123 10.11 8.40 10.37
C LEU A 123 11.25 8.21 11.40
N LYS A 124 10.92 7.55 12.53
CA LYS A 124 11.95 7.06 13.46
C LYS A 124 12.88 6.05 12.79
N PRO A 125 14.15 5.94 13.22
CA PRO A 125 15.05 4.89 12.75
C PRO A 125 14.41 3.49 12.88
N GLY A 126 14.42 2.71 11.80
CA GLY A 126 13.84 1.37 11.77
C GLY A 126 12.32 1.30 11.56
N HIS A 127 11.64 2.44 11.31
CA HIS A 127 10.19 2.47 11.04
C HIS A 127 9.84 2.45 9.55
N LEU A 128 10.82 2.38 8.66
CA LEU A 128 10.61 2.09 7.24
C LEU A 128 11.12 0.68 6.92
N GLY A 129 10.21 -0.21 6.52
CA GLY A 129 10.51 -1.57 6.10
C GLY A 129 10.51 -1.66 4.58
N LEU A 130 11.61 -2.13 3.99
CA LEU A 130 11.76 -2.31 2.55
C LEU A 130 11.71 -3.80 2.22
N PHE A 131 10.79 -4.19 1.36
CA PHE A 131 10.66 -5.59 0.93
C PHE A 131 10.49 -5.69 -0.58
N LEU A 132 10.92 -6.82 -1.14
CA LEU A 132 10.82 -7.08 -2.56
C LEU A 132 9.45 -7.67 -2.91
N TYR A 133 8.76 -7.05 -3.85
CA TYR A 133 7.46 -7.49 -4.36
C TYR A 133 7.53 -8.92 -4.93
N ASP A 134 8.62 -9.28 -5.61
CA ASP A 134 8.76 -10.59 -6.26
C ASP A 134 8.73 -11.76 -5.26
N ARG A 135 9.08 -11.50 -3.99
CA ARG A 135 9.01 -12.48 -2.90
C ARG A 135 7.57 -12.95 -2.61
N ILE A 136 6.55 -12.17 -2.97
CA ILE A 136 5.15 -12.60 -2.89
C ILE A 136 4.93 -13.87 -3.72
N ARG A 137 5.62 -14.00 -4.86
CA ARG A 137 5.48 -15.18 -5.72
C ARG A 137 6.41 -16.32 -5.31
N THR A 138 7.64 -16.00 -4.88
CA THR A 138 8.68 -17.02 -4.65
C THR A 138 8.70 -17.56 -3.22
N GLU A 139 8.38 -16.74 -2.23
CA GLU A 139 8.44 -17.09 -0.80
C GLU A 139 7.39 -16.32 0.05
N PRO A 140 6.09 -16.40 -0.31
CA PRO A 140 5.02 -15.60 0.31
C PRO A 140 4.91 -15.73 1.83
N GLU A 141 5.07 -16.94 2.39
CA GLU A 141 4.96 -17.16 3.85
C GLU A 141 6.12 -16.49 4.60
N SER A 142 7.33 -16.58 4.05
CA SER A 142 8.54 -15.96 4.59
C SER A 142 8.41 -14.43 4.57
N LEU A 143 8.04 -13.86 3.41
CA LEU A 143 7.79 -12.43 3.28
C LEU A 143 6.70 -11.93 4.25
N ALA A 144 5.58 -12.66 4.36
CA ALA A 144 4.51 -12.30 5.28
C ALA A 144 5.01 -12.33 6.74
N GLY A 145 5.79 -13.34 7.12
CA GLY A 145 6.43 -13.41 8.44
C GLY A 145 7.34 -12.21 8.72
N ASP A 146 8.19 -11.84 7.76
CA ASP A 146 9.11 -10.70 7.88
C ASP A 146 8.34 -9.38 8.06
N ILE A 147 7.29 -9.16 7.26
CA ILE A 147 6.44 -7.96 7.34
C ILE A 147 5.70 -7.90 8.69
N LEU A 148 5.13 -9.01 9.15
CA LEU A 148 4.43 -9.07 10.44
C LEU A 148 5.37 -8.80 11.61
N ALA A 149 6.58 -9.38 11.58
CA ALA A 149 7.61 -9.12 12.57
C ALA A 149 8.04 -7.64 12.56
N PHE A 150 8.24 -7.05 11.38
CA PHE A 150 8.53 -5.63 11.23
C PHE A 150 7.42 -4.75 11.79
N LEU A 151 6.14 -5.10 11.58
CA LEU A 151 5.01 -4.36 12.12
C LEU A 151 4.80 -4.57 13.63
N GLY A 152 5.55 -5.50 14.26
CA GLY A 152 5.34 -5.88 15.66
C GLY A 152 4.04 -6.66 15.91
N ALA A 153 3.40 -7.14 14.84
CA ALA A 153 2.18 -7.93 14.94
C ALA A 153 2.53 -9.36 15.42
N ARG A 154 1.83 -9.83 16.46
CA ARG A 154 1.97 -11.21 16.96
C ARG A 154 1.02 -12.14 16.24
N GLY A 155 1.57 -13.17 15.60
CA GLY A 155 0.83 -14.25 14.95
C GLY A 155 1.58 -14.75 13.75
N ALA A 156 1.90 -16.05 13.70
CA ALA A 156 2.46 -16.63 12.48
C ALA A 156 1.35 -16.79 11.44
N PRO A 157 1.65 -16.63 10.13
CA PRO A 157 0.71 -16.89 9.04
C PRO A 157 0.36 -18.39 9.00
N HIS A 158 -0.44 -18.87 9.95
CA HIS A 158 -0.88 -20.26 9.98
C HIS A 158 -2.07 -20.41 9.03
N GLY A 159 -1.91 -21.27 8.02
CA GLY A 159 -3.02 -21.70 7.19
C GLY A 159 -3.49 -20.67 6.15
N TRP A 160 -2.61 -19.77 5.70
CA TRP A 160 -2.84 -19.11 4.41
C TRP A 160 -2.75 -20.21 3.36
N GLY A 161 -3.87 -20.87 3.05
CA GLY A 161 -3.93 -21.86 2.00
C GLY A 161 -3.63 -21.18 0.68
N ILE A 162 -2.34 -21.03 0.34
CA ILE A 162 -1.88 -20.40 -0.89
C ILE A 162 -2.35 -21.30 -2.02
N ARG A 163 -3.50 -20.93 -2.59
CA ARG A 163 -4.03 -21.56 -3.79
C ARG A 163 -3.38 -20.85 -4.96
N THR A 164 -2.33 -21.44 -5.49
CA THR A 164 -1.74 -20.97 -6.75
C THR A 164 -2.71 -21.33 -7.88
N ASN A 165 -3.22 -20.31 -8.58
CA ASN A 165 -3.97 -20.57 -9.80
C ASN A 165 -2.99 -21.04 -10.89
N VAL A 166 -3.00 -22.34 -11.19
CA VAL A 166 -2.16 -22.98 -12.22
C VAL A 166 -2.46 -22.51 -13.65
N GLY A 167 -3.51 -21.72 -13.87
CA GLY A 167 -3.86 -21.15 -15.17
C GLY A 167 -2.92 -20.05 -15.71
N GLN A 168 -1.85 -19.70 -15.00
CA GLN A 168 -0.82 -18.74 -15.46
C GLN A 168 0.55 -19.39 -15.74
N ALA A 169 0.62 -20.72 -15.78
CA ALA A 169 1.84 -21.48 -16.09
C ALA A 169 1.84 -22.11 -17.51
N MET A 170 1.05 -21.58 -18.45
CA MET A 170 1.08 -21.96 -19.87
C MET A 170 1.49 -20.78 -20.74
#